data_AF-A0A367I182-F1
#
_entry.id   AF-A0A367I182-F1
#
_cell.length_a   1.000
_cell.length_b   1.000
_cell.length_c   1.000
_cell.angle_alpha   90.00
_cell.angle_beta   90.00
_cell.angle_gamma   90.00
#
_symmetry.space_group_name_H-M   'P 1'
#
loop_
_entity.id
_entity.type
_entity.pdbx_description
1 polymer ?
#
loop_
_entity_poly.entity_id
_entity_poly.type
_entity_poly.pdbx_seq_one_letter_code
_entity_poly.pdbx_strand_id
1 'polypeptide(L)'
;MGVICVELWLEGEDSSSLTGHADRIWIGEAADVAVVHLDDHRGQDEALSLVGMIDWILVRCSDWTMIPLENIVAAAAGSGTRVAAAISKAVDLNGAAFALQHGVDALLLPADEELWTAAKTVLGERNSQDSEEPNAAVELLLADVTSIESGGVGERVCVDLTERLALGEGMLIGSSANALVLIHGETVPSEFVPSRPFRINAGAVHAYCLMADGSTRYLSELEAGDAVAITDSSGAIRPASIGRLKIERRPFLLVRFEIDERLGQVLAQQAETVRFIDENGTLSVTSLQAGDRIMVRTTTGMRHVGRKVAGEMNER
;
A
#
# COMPACT_ATOMS: atom_id res chain seq x y z
N MET A 1 -16.06 11.69 8.15
CA MET A 1 -15.34 12.85 7.59
C MET A 1 -15.58 12.82 6.09
N GLY A 2 -15.92 13.96 5.49
CA GLY A 2 -16.28 14.02 4.07
C GLY A 2 -15.18 13.48 3.19
N VAL A 3 -15.56 12.79 2.12
CA VAL A 3 -14.64 12.37 1.04
C VAL A 3 -13.94 13.64 0.55
N ILE A 4 -12.62 13.73 0.74
CA ILE A 4 -11.83 14.86 0.24
C ILE A 4 -11.67 14.63 -1.27
N CYS A 5 -12.60 15.17 -2.04
CA CYS A 5 -12.51 15.20 -3.50
C CYS A 5 -11.46 16.24 -3.89
N VAL A 6 -10.58 15.90 -4.83
CA VAL A 6 -9.61 16.85 -5.40
C VAL A 6 -10.37 17.98 -6.10
N GLU A 7 -9.98 19.21 -5.81
CA GLU A 7 -10.54 20.40 -6.46
C GLU A 7 -9.89 20.63 -7.84
N LEU A 8 -10.68 21.03 -8.84
CA LEU A 8 -10.19 21.52 -10.13
C LEU A 8 -10.19 23.04 -10.13
N TRP A 9 -9.01 23.62 -10.23
CA TRP A 9 -8.82 25.07 -10.30
C TRP A 9 -8.54 25.50 -11.74
N LEU A 10 -9.12 26.62 -12.15
CA LEU A 10 -8.87 27.24 -13.45
C LEU A 10 -7.83 28.37 -13.31
N GLU A 11 -6.76 28.31 -14.10
CA GLU A 11 -5.78 29.37 -14.23
C GLU A 11 -6.23 30.41 -15.27
N GLY A 12 -6.43 31.66 -14.83
CA GLY A 12 -6.77 32.79 -15.71
C GLY A 12 -8.00 33.59 -15.28
N GLU A 13 -8.57 34.34 -16.22
CA GLU A 13 -9.74 35.21 -15.99
C GLU A 13 -11.07 34.47 -16.19
N ASP A 14 -12.12 35.01 -15.56
CA ASP A 14 -13.48 34.46 -15.48
C ASP A 14 -14.29 34.60 -16.80
N SER A 15 -13.70 34.20 -17.93
CA SER A 15 -14.27 34.38 -19.27
C SER A 15 -14.24 33.12 -20.15
N SER A 16 -13.91 31.95 -19.59
CA SER A 16 -13.84 30.68 -20.34
C SER A 16 -15.13 29.85 -20.19
N SER A 17 -15.40 28.96 -21.14
CA SER A 17 -16.46 27.93 -21.03
C SER A 17 -16.26 27.00 -19.83
N LEU A 18 -15.04 26.94 -19.29
CA LEU A 18 -14.61 26.05 -18.22
C LEU A 18 -14.86 26.61 -16.81
N THR A 19 -15.18 27.90 -16.67
CA THR A 19 -15.51 28.52 -15.37
C THR A 19 -16.56 27.69 -14.61
N GLY A 20 -17.63 27.25 -15.29
CA GLY A 20 -18.70 26.48 -14.68
C GLY A 20 -18.32 25.06 -14.25
N HIS A 21 -17.10 24.63 -14.56
CA HIS A 21 -16.54 23.33 -14.19
C HIS A 21 -15.44 23.43 -13.12
N ALA A 22 -14.99 24.64 -12.77
CA ALA A 22 -13.94 24.88 -11.81
C ALA A 22 -14.51 25.04 -10.38
N ASP A 23 -13.87 24.42 -9.41
CA ASP A 23 -14.15 24.62 -7.99
C ASP A 23 -13.60 25.98 -7.51
N ARG A 24 -12.53 26.46 -8.16
CA ARG A 24 -11.90 27.76 -7.88
C ARG A 24 -11.27 28.36 -9.13
N ILE A 25 -11.28 29.68 -9.24
CA ILE A 25 -10.54 30.43 -10.26
C ILE A 25 -9.31 31.06 -9.61
N TRP A 26 -8.14 30.81 -10.19
CA TRP A 26 -6.86 31.39 -9.76
C TRP A 26 -6.46 32.53 -10.69
N ILE A 27 -6.53 33.76 -10.16
CA ILE A 27 -6.21 35.00 -10.89
C ILE A 27 -4.78 35.51 -10.65
N GLY A 28 -3.95 34.74 -9.93
CA GLY A 28 -2.55 35.06 -9.67
C GLY A 28 -2.21 35.32 -8.20
N GLU A 29 -3.19 35.69 -7.37
CA GLU A 29 -3.00 35.90 -5.93
C GLU A 29 -4.27 35.58 -5.13
N ALA A 30 -4.10 35.12 -3.89
CA ALA A 30 -5.15 35.04 -2.88
C ALA A 30 -4.53 35.06 -1.47
N ALA A 31 -5.24 35.60 -0.48
CA ALA A 31 -4.71 35.77 0.88
C ALA A 31 -4.45 34.43 1.60
N ASP A 32 -5.11 33.36 1.19
CA ASP A 32 -5.05 32.02 1.75
C ASP A 32 -4.08 31.09 1.01
N VAL A 33 -3.43 31.56 -0.06
CA VAL A 33 -2.58 30.74 -0.94
C VAL A 33 -1.16 31.31 -1.02
N ALA A 34 -0.16 30.52 -0.64
CA ALA A 34 1.25 30.82 -0.96
C ALA A 34 1.66 30.11 -2.25
N VAL A 35 2.29 30.83 -3.17
CA VAL A 35 2.82 30.26 -4.42
C VAL A 35 4.29 29.93 -4.23
N VAL A 36 4.66 28.68 -4.48
CA VAL A 36 6.05 28.21 -4.37
C VAL A 36 6.51 27.58 -5.68
N HIS A 37 7.70 27.96 -6.12
CA HIS A 37 8.34 27.43 -7.33
C HIS A 37 9.33 26.34 -6.95
N LEU A 38 9.13 25.11 -7.44
CA LEU A 38 9.95 23.95 -7.15
C LEU A 38 11.02 23.74 -8.24
N ASP A 39 11.81 24.79 -8.48
CA ASP A 39 12.89 24.75 -9.47
C ASP A 39 14.20 24.20 -8.87
N ASP A 40 14.34 24.25 -7.53
CA ASP A 40 15.48 23.70 -6.78
C ASP A 40 15.08 23.31 -5.34
N HIS A 41 16.06 22.84 -4.55
CA HIS A 41 15.87 22.44 -3.15
C HIS A 41 15.35 23.57 -2.25
N ARG A 42 15.61 24.85 -2.57
CA ARG A 42 15.20 25.97 -1.74
C ARG A 42 13.70 26.20 -1.83
N GLY A 43 13.11 25.98 -3.01
CA GLY A 43 11.66 26.00 -3.18
C GLY A 43 10.98 24.92 -2.34
N GLN A 44 11.57 23.73 -2.24
CA GLN A 44 11.04 22.68 -1.36
C GLN A 44 11.15 23.07 0.13
N ASP A 45 12.30 23.61 0.57
CA ASP A 45 12.48 24.07 1.95
C ASP A 45 11.50 25.19 2.31
N GLU A 46 11.22 26.12 1.38
CA GLU A 46 10.22 27.16 1.53
C GLU A 46 8.82 26.57 1.72
N ALA A 47 8.39 25.67 0.82
CA ALA A 47 7.09 25.01 0.92
C ALA A 47 6.92 24.28 2.27
N LEU A 48 7.94 23.51 2.69
CA LEU A 48 7.92 22.79 3.96
C LEU A 48 7.83 23.73 5.16
N SER A 49 8.46 24.91 5.09
CA SER A 49 8.38 25.90 6.18
C SER A 49 6.97 26.47 6.34
N LEU A 50 6.17 26.53 5.27
CA LEU A 50 4.82 27.11 5.27
C LEU A 50 3.75 26.14 5.79
N VAL A 51 4.06 24.85 5.88
CA VAL A 51 3.14 23.81 6.35
C VAL A 51 2.68 24.10 7.78
N GLY A 52 1.36 24.08 7.98
CA GLY A 52 0.69 24.42 9.23
C GLY A 52 0.56 25.93 9.51
N MET A 53 1.11 26.80 8.65
CA MET A 53 1.01 28.26 8.80
C MET A 53 0.03 28.91 7.83
N ILE A 54 -0.25 28.28 6.68
CA ILE A 54 -1.16 28.78 5.64
C ILE A 54 -2.17 27.71 5.22
N ASP A 55 -3.31 28.14 4.69
CA ASP A 55 -4.38 27.23 4.27
C ASP A 55 -4.02 26.46 3.00
N TRP A 56 -3.37 27.11 2.03
CA TRP A 56 -2.99 26.50 0.76
C TRP A 56 -1.55 26.82 0.35
N ILE A 57 -0.87 25.81 -0.17
CA ILE A 57 0.39 25.96 -0.91
C ILE A 57 0.11 25.58 -2.36
N LEU A 58 0.25 26.54 -3.28
CA LEU A 58 0.21 26.31 -4.72
C LEU A 58 1.63 26.10 -5.23
N VAL A 59 1.94 24.89 -5.66
CA VAL A 59 3.25 24.55 -6.20
C VAL A 59 3.27 24.67 -7.73
N ARG A 60 4.36 25.24 -8.25
CA ARG A 60 4.66 25.34 -9.68
C ARG A 60 6.01 24.69 -9.96
N CYS A 61 6.06 23.78 -10.93
CA CYS A 61 7.30 23.16 -11.38
C CYS A 61 7.58 23.58 -12.82
N SER A 62 8.80 24.07 -13.10
CA SER A 62 9.28 24.23 -14.48
C SER A 62 9.64 22.88 -15.11
N ASP A 63 10.25 21.98 -14.34
CA ASP A 63 10.53 20.58 -14.68
C ASP A 63 9.88 19.65 -13.65
N TRP A 64 8.89 18.86 -14.08
CA TRP A 64 8.09 18.04 -13.17
C TRP A 64 8.95 16.97 -12.49
N THR A 65 9.13 17.09 -11.18
CA THR A 65 9.81 16.08 -10.35
C THR A 65 8.85 15.64 -9.24
N MET A 66 8.62 14.32 -9.15
CA MET A 66 7.65 13.74 -8.23
C MET A 66 8.08 13.84 -6.76
N ILE A 67 9.38 13.68 -6.49
CA ILE A 67 9.92 13.56 -5.13
C ILE A 67 9.67 14.83 -4.28
N PRO A 68 9.92 16.07 -4.78
CA PRO A 68 9.63 17.28 -4.00
C PRO A 68 8.14 17.45 -3.67
N LEU A 69 7.27 17.15 -4.64
CA LEU A 69 5.82 17.22 -4.44
C LEU A 69 5.36 16.23 -3.37
N GLU A 70 5.84 14.99 -3.44
CA GLU A 70 5.53 13.94 -2.47
C GLU A 70 5.94 14.34 -1.05
N ASN A 71 7.14 14.91 -0.87
CA ASN A 71 7.59 15.38 0.44
C ASN A 71 6.69 16.50 1.01
N ILE A 72 6.23 17.42 0.16
CA ILE A 72 5.34 18.52 0.58
C ILE A 72 3.97 17.96 0.97
N VAL A 73 3.39 17.06 0.16
CA VAL A 73 2.12 16.39 0.47
C VAL A 73 2.22 15.59 1.78
N ALA A 74 3.31 14.86 2.00
CA ALA A 74 3.55 14.13 3.24
C ALA A 74 3.61 15.05 4.46
N ALA A 75 4.31 16.19 4.34
CA ALA A 75 4.41 17.15 5.42
C ALA A 75 3.07 17.85 5.71
N ALA A 76 2.31 18.17 4.65
CA ALA A 76 1.00 18.83 4.76
C ALA A 76 -0.07 17.93 5.38
N ALA A 77 0.06 16.60 5.25
CA ALA A 77 -0.89 15.64 5.80
C ALA A 77 -1.11 15.83 7.32
N GLY A 78 -2.35 16.12 7.70
CA GLY A 78 -2.73 16.36 9.10
C GLY A 78 -2.30 17.71 9.69
N SER A 79 -1.62 18.57 8.93
CA SER A 79 -1.21 19.92 9.36
C SER A 79 -2.34 20.95 9.26
N GLY A 80 -3.36 20.69 8.45
CA GLY A 80 -4.41 21.64 8.08
C GLY A 80 -4.11 22.45 6.80
N THR A 81 -2.86 22.47 6.34
CA THR A 81 -2.48 23.04 5.05
C THR A 81 -2.83 22.08 3.92
N ARG A 82 -3.41 22.61 2.83
CA ARG A 82 -3.74 21.89 1.60
C ARG A 82 -2.77 22.23 0.47
N VAL A 83 -2.57 21.31 -0.46
CA VAL A 83 -1.62 21.45 -1.57
C VAL A 83 -2.35 21.50 -2.91
N ALA A 84 -2.12 22.56 -3.67
CA ALA A 84 -2.55 22.70 -5.05
C ALA A 84 -1.33 22.57 -5.98
N ALA A 85 -1.46 21.86 -7.09
CA ALA A 85 -0.39 21.70 -8.08
C ALA A 85 -0.78 22.29 -9.44
N ALA A 86 0.06 23.17 -9.98
CA ALA A 86 -0.12 23.69 -11.34
C ALA A 86 0.35 22.68 -12.39
N ILE A 87 -0.56 22.27 -13.28
CA ILE A 87 -0.31 21.30 -14.36
C ILE A 87 -0.58 21.94 -15.71
N SER A 88 0.40 21.87 -16.59
CA SER A 88 0.30 22.38 -17.97
C SER A 88 0.33 21.27 -19.03
N LYS A 89 0.57 20.01 -18.64
CA LYS A 89 0.67 18.88 -19.56
C LYS A 89 -0.06 17.66 -19.00
N ALA A 90 -0.76 16.92 -19.85
CA ALA A 90 -1.55 15.76 -19.44
C ALA A 90 -0.70 14.63 -18.82
N VAL A 91 0.57 14.51 -19.21
CA VAL A 91 1.49 13.49 -18.67
C VAL A 91 1.76 13.64 -17.17
N ASP A 92 1.64 14.87 -16.64
CA ASP A 92 1.94 15.18 -15.24
C ASP A 92 0.71 15.01 -14.32
N LEU A 93 -0.50 14.91 -14.89
CA LEU A 93 -1.77 14.81 -14.15
C LEU A 93 -1.81 13.62 -13.19
N ASN A 94 -1.45 12.43 -13.67
CA ASN A 94 -1.44 11.22 -12.85
C ASN A 94 -0.43 11.31 -11.70
N GLY A 95 0.73 11.93 -11.95
CA GLY A 95 1.73 12.15 -10.91
C GLY A 95 1.18 13.02 -9.79
N ALA A 96 0.61 14.18 -10.13
CA ALA A 96 0.03 15.09 -9.14
C ALA A 96 -1.20 14.48 -8.42
N ALA A 97 -2.12 13.89 -9.18
CA ALA A 97 -3.38 13.36 -8.65
C ALA A 97 -3.20 12.16 -7.71
N PHE A 98 -2.08 11.43 -7.82
CA PHE A 98 -1.80 10.23 -7.03
C PHE A 98 -0.46 10.27 -6.25
N ALA A 99 0.14 11.45 -6.07
CA ALA A 99 1.36 11.65 -5.28
C ALA A 99 1.22 10.99 -3.89
N LEU A 100 2.15 10.08 -3.53
CA LEU A 100 2.06 9.26 -2.30
C LEU A 100 0.73 8.53 -2.05
N GLN A 101 -0.01 8.18 -3.11
CA GLN A 101 -1.32 7.52 -3.00
C GLN A 101 -2.45 8.35 -2.39
N HIS A 102 -2.16 9.55 -1.89
CA HIS A 102 -3.13 10.52 -1.38
C HIS A 102 -3.36 11.67 -2.36
N GLY A 103 -2.41 11.95 -3.26
CA GLY A 103 -2.44 13.03 -4.23
C GLY A 103 -2.46 14.43 -3.62
N VAL A 104 -2.43 15.42 -4.50
CA VAL A 104 -2.70 16.82 -4.12
C VAL A 104 -4.19 17.03 -3.82
N ASP A 105 -4.50 18.09 -3.08
CA ASP A 105 -5.87 18.51 -2.76
C ASP A 105 -6.51 19.29 -3.92
N ALA A 106 -5.71 19.89 -4.80
CA ALA A 106 -6.21 20.57 -6.00
C ALA A 106 -5.26 20.50 -7.20
N LEU A 107 -5.83 20.49 -8.41
CA LEU A 107 -5.09 20.66 -9.67
C LEU A 107 -5.44 22.01 -10.28
N LEU A 108 -4.44 22.86 -10.47
CA LEU A 108 -4.58 24.11 -11.21
C LEU A 108 -4.25 23.88 -12.68
N LEU A 109 -5.22 24.11 -13.56
CA LEU A 109 -5.15 23.84 -14.99
C LEU A 109 -5.37 25.12 -15.81
N PRO A 110 -4.66 25.32 -16.92
CA PRO A 110 -5.01 26.34 -17.90
C PRO A 110 -6.39 26.09 -18.53
N ALA A 111 -6.92 27.10 -19.23
CA ALA A 111 -8.16 26.98 -20.01
C ALA A 111 -7.96 26.12 -21.28
N ASP A 112 -7.76 24.82 -21.09
CA ASP A 112 -7.53 23.81 -22.13
C ASP A 112 -8.52 22.64 -21.96
N GLU A 113 -9.49 22.54 -22.86
CA GLU A 113 -10.57 21.54 -22.80
C GLU A 113 -10.06 20.08 -22.84
N GLU A 114 -8.97 19.80 -23.55
CA GLU A 114 -8.40 18.45 -23.62
C GLU A 114 -7.78 18.07 -22.27
N LEU A 115 -7.03 19.00 -21.66
CA LEU A 115 -6.42 18.80 -20.36
C LEU A 115 -7.47 18.67 -19.25
N TRP A 116 -8.54 19.45 -19.30
CA TRP A 116 -9.66 19.36 -18.37
C TRP A 116 -10.41 18.03 -18.48
N THR A 117 -10.60 17.53 -19.70
CA THR A 117 -11.21 16.21 -19.95
C THR A 117 -10.32 15.09 -19.39
N ALA A 118 -9.02 15.17 -19.61
CA ALA A 118 -8.05 14.23 -19.04
C ALA A 118 -8.06 14.27 -17.50
N ALA A 119 -8.06 15.46 -16.90
CA ALA A 119 -8.10 15.63 -15.45
C ALA A 119 -9.38 15.04 -14.84
N LYS A 120 -10.56 15.30 -15.42
CA LYS A 120 -11.83 14.71 -14.96
C LYS A 120 -11.82 13.18 -15.02
N THR A 121 -11.19 12.60 -16.04
CA THR A 121 -11.03 11.15 -16.16
C THR A 121 -10.17 10.59 -15.03
N VAL A 122 -9.00 11.20 -14.81
CA VAL A 122 -8.05 10.83 -13.74
C VAL A 122 -8.69 10.95 -12.34
N LEU A 123 -9.45 12.02 -12.09
CA LEU A 123 -10.15 12.21 -10.81
C LEU A 123 -11.34 11.26 -10.64
N GLY A 124 -12.03 10.90 -11.73
CA GLY A 124 -13.09 9.88 -11.71
C GLY A 124 -12.56 8.51 -11.29
N GLU A 125 -11.36 8.13 -11.75
CA GLU A 125 -10.68 6.89 -11.34
C GLU A 125 -10.29 6.93 -9.85
N ARG A 126 -9.80 8.07 -9.34
CA ARG A 126 -9.48 8.25 -7.91
C ARG A 126 -10.71 8.14 -7.01
N ASN A 127 -11.81 8.80 -7.37
CA ASN A 127 -13.06 8.74 -6.59
C ASN A 127 -13.71 7.34 -6.58
N SER A 128 -13.46 6.53 -7.62
CA SER A 128 -13.89 5.12 -7.64
C SER A 128 -13.06 4.22 -6.73
N GLN A 129 -11.84 4.62 -6.34
CA GLN A 129 -11.01 3.93 -5.34
C GLN A 129 -11.35 4.34 -3.90
N ASP A 130 -11.82 5.58 -3.68
CA ASP A 130 -12.18 6.10 -2.35
C ASP A 130 -13.62 5.79 -1.91
N SER A 131 -14.45 5.20 -2.78
CA SER A 131 -15.89 4.95 -2.53
C SER A 131 -16.27 3.52 -2.15
N GLU A 132 -15.29 2.63 -1.94
CA GLU A 132 -15.56 1.32 -1.34
C GLU A 132 -15.39 1.41 0.19
N GLU A 133 -16.50 1.36 0.93
CA GLU A 133 -16.47 1.01 2.35
C GLU A 133 -15.62 -0.26 2.54
N PRO A 134 -14.76 -0.36 3.57
CA PRO A 134 -13.88 -1.50 3.75
C PRO A 134 -14.69 -2.69 4.30
N ASN A 135 -15.43 -3.33 3.42
CA ASN A 135 -15.75 -4.74 3.53
C ASN A 135 -14.95 -5.48 2.44
N ALA A 136 -13.63 -5.28 2.49
CA ALA A 136 -12.67 -5.83 1.55
C ALA A 136 -12.44 -7.31 1.87
N ALA A 137 -13.38 -8.17 1.50
CA ALA A 137 -13.12 -9.60 1.49
C ALA A 137 -12.08 -9.91 0.40
N VAL A 138 -11.03 -10.65 0.76
CA VAL A 138 -10.09 -11.22 -0.19
C VAL A 138 -10.53 -12.63 -0.54
N GLU A 139 -10.50 -12.95 -1.84
CA GLU A 139 -10.67 -14.32 -2.28
C GLU A 139 -9.42 -15.14 -1.91
N LEU A 140 -9.65 -16.18 -1.10
CA LEU A 140 -8.65 -17.16 -0.73
C LEU A 140 -8.93 -18.47 -1.44
N LEU A 141 -7.86 -19.11 -1.88
CA LEU A 141 -7.91 -20.39 -2.59
C LEU A 141 -6.98 -21.40 -1.91
N LEU A 142 -7.19 -22.68 -2.18
CA LEU A 142 -6.30 -23.74 -1.73
C LEU A 142 -5.27 -24.05 -2.82
N ALA A 143 -3.99 -23.97 -2.48
CA ALA A 143 -2.87 -24.33 -3.33
C ALA A 143 -2.22 -25.64 -2.85
N ASP A 144 -1.82 -26.51 -3.78
CA ASP A 144 -1.14 -27.76 -3.47
C ASP A 144 0.36 -27.48 -3.24
N VAL A 145 0.90 -27.91 -2.10
CA VAL A 145 2.33 -27.82 -1.80
C VAL A 145 3.09 -28.81 -2.67
N THR A 146 4.01 -28.30 -3.48
CA THR A 146 4.76 -29.11 -4.47
C THR A 146 6.12 -29.55 -3.94
N SER A 147 6.79 -28.72 -3.12
CA SER A 147 8.04 -29.10 -2.46
C SER A 147 8.28 -28.33 -1.16
N ILE A 148 9.02 -28.98 -0.25
CA ILE A 148 9.57 -28.37 0.97
C ILE A 148 11.07 -28.66 0.99
N GLU A 149 11.87 -27.62 0.96
CA GLU A 149 13.34 -27.71 0.90
C GLU A 149 13.98 -26.88 2.03
N SER A 150 15.24 -27.15 2.35
CA SER A 150 15.98 -26.27 3.27
C SER A 150 16.22 -24.91 2.60
N GLY A 151 15.73 -23.85 3.23
CA GLY A 151 15.92 -22.46 2.78
C GLY A 151 17.19 -21.80 3.31
N GLY A 152 18.04 -22.54 4.03
CA GLY A 152 19.24 -22.00 4.68
C GLY A 152 18.94 -21.11 5.88
N VAL A 153 19.94 -20.32 6.31
CA VAL A 153 19.83 -19.42 7.47
C VAL A 153 19.80 -17.96 7.02
N GLY A 154 18.67 -17.30 7.24
CA GLY A 154 18.43 -15.92 6.82
C GLY A 154 17.85 -15.06 7.93
N GLU A 155 17.56 -13.79 7.61
CA GLU A 155 16.89 -12.86 8.52
C GLU A 155 15.38 -13.02 8.45
N ARG A 156 14.76 -13.31 9.60
CA ARG A 156 13.32 -13.50 9.75
C ARG A 156 12.72 -12.32 10.49
N VAL A 157 11.65 -11.77 9.93
CA VAL A 157 10.83 -10.69 10.52
C VAL A 157 9.67 -11.31 11.30
N CYS A 158 9.56 -11.02 12.60
CA CYS A 158 8.31 -11.17 13.35
C CYS A 158 7.58 -9.83 13.38
N VAL A 159 6.28 -9.87 13.17
CA VAL A 159 5.39 -8.72 13.31
C VAL A 159 4.65 -8.87 14.63
N ASP A 160 4.87 -7.94 15.57
CA ASP A 160 4.06 -7.78 16.76
C ASP A 160 3.05 -6.65 16.54
N LEU A 161 1.77 -6.99 16.60
CA LEU A 161 0.66 -6.05 16.46
C LEU A 161 0.35 -5.35 17.78
N THR A 162 -0.33 -4.21 17.70
CA THR A 162 -0.83 -3.47 18.88
C THR A 162 -2.07 -4.13 19.50
N GLU A 163 -2.69 -5.06 18.79
CA GLU A 163 -3.91 -5.78 19.19
C GLU A 163 -3.74 -7.29 19.10
N ARG A 164 -4.74 -8.02 19.60
CA ARG A 164 -4.71 -9.49 19.62
C ARG A 164 -5.32 -10.09 18.34
N LEU A 165 -4.75 -11.22 17.95
CA LEU A 165 -5.25 -12.11 16.91
C LEU A 165 -6.16 -13.17 17.53
N ALA A 166 -7.27 -13.45 16.85
CA ALA A 166 -8.10 -14.61 17.09
C ALA A 166 -7.47 -15.88 16.49
N LEU A 167 -7.99 -17.04 16.88
CA LEU A 167 -7.59 -18.30 16.24
C LEU A 167 -8.03 -18.29 14.78
N GLY A 168 -7.13 -18.69 13.87
CA GLY A 168 -7.38 -18.66 12.43
C GLY A 168 -6.94 -17.35 11.76
N GLU A 169 -6.69 -16.29 12.52
CA GLU A 169 -6.22 -15.02 11.96
C GLU A 169 -4.72 -15.01 11.69
N GLY A 170 -4.33 -14.30 10.64
CA GLY A 170 -2.95 -14.19 10.20
C GLY A 170 -2.72 -13.08 9.19
N MET A 171 -1.52 -13.08 8.60
CA MET A 171 -1.12 -12.17 7.52
C MET A 171 -0.89 -12.96 6.23
N LEU A 172 -1.25 -12.35 5.11
CA LEU A 172 -0.93 -12.87 3.78
C LEU A 172 0.49 -12.47 3.39
N ILE A 173 1.38 -13.44 3.25
CA ILE A 173 2.82 -13.24 3.03
C ILE A 173 3.36 -14.24 1.99
N GLY A 174 4.20 -13.78 1.07
CA GLY A 174 4.82 -14.63 0.05
C GLY A 174 6.05 -14.00 -0.57
N SER A 175 6.89 -14.79 -1.25
CA SER A 175 8.06 -14.25 -1.96
C SER A 175 7.71 -13.48 -3.23
N SER A 176 6.45 -13.56 -3.68
CA SER A 176 5.89 -12.74 -4.76
C SER A 176 4.66 -11.99 -4.26
N ALA A 177 4.51 -10.73 -4.67
CA ALA A 177 3.33 -9.92 -4.35
C ALA A 177 2.02 -10.50 -4.91
N ASN A 178 2.12 -11.38 -5.90
CA ASN A 178 1.00 -12.01 -6.60
C ASN A 178 0.60 -13.38 -6.05
N ALA A 179 1.39 -13.95 -5.13
CA ALA A 179 1.13 -15.26 -4.55
C ALA A 179 1.52 -15.24 -3.06
N LEU A 180 0.54 -14.97 -2.21
CA LEU A 180 0.72 -14.81 -0.76
C LEU A 180 0.06 -15.98 -0.02
N VAL A 181 0.75 -16.55 0.95
CA VAL A 181 0.25 -17.62 1.84
C VAL A 181 -0.32 -17.00 3.11
N LEU A 182 -1.42 -17.52 3.62
CA LEU A 182 -1.94 -17.11 4.93
C LEU A 182 -1.10 -17.72 6.06
N ILE A 183 -0.28 -16.88 6.70
CA ILE A 183 0.55 -17.24 7.85
C ILE A 183 -0.17 -16.87 9.13
N HIS A 184 -0.54 -17.90 9.88
CA HIS A 184 -1.34 -17.81 11.09
C HIS A 184 -0.56 -17.19 12.27
N GLY A 185 -1.26 -16.45 13.12
CA GLY A 185 -0.72 -15.88 14.36
C GLY A 185 -0.23 -16.93 15.37
N GLU A 186 0.62 -16.51 16.29
CA GLU A 186 1.10 -17.36 17.39
C GLU A 186 0.02 -17.47 18.50
N THR A 187 -1.20 -17.90 18.13
CA THR A 187 -2.37 -18.03 19.03
C THR A 187 -2.54 -19.45 19.57
N VAL A 188 -2.01 -20.47 18.86
CA VAL A 188 -1.99 -21.87 19.29
C VAL A 188 -0.79 -22.10 20.23
N PRO A 189 -1.00 -22.59 21.47
CA PRO A 189 0.10 -22.91 22.37
C PRO A 189 0.93 -24.08 21.85
N SER A 190 2.25 -24.06 22.04
CA SER A 190 3.10 -25.24 21.85
C SER A 190 3.41 -25.90 23.19
N GLU A 191 3.93 -27.14 23.15
CA GLU A 191 4.36 -27.85 24.37
C GLU A 191 5.51 -27.14 25.09
N PHE A 192 6.27 -26.30 24.37
CA PHE A 192 7.51 -25.71 24.86
C PHE A 192 7.40 -24.21 25.17
N VAL A 193 6.44 -23.50 24.57
CA VAL A 193 6.37 -22.03 24.64
C VAL A 193 4.90 -21.57 24.71
N PRO A 194 4.55 -20.63 25.62
CA PRO A 194 3.22 -20.04 25.63
C PRO A 194 2.95 -19.23 24.35
N SER A 195 1.69 -19.17 23.95
CA SER A 195 1.26 -18.39 22.79
C SER A 195 1.44 -16.88 23.02
N ARG A 196 1.69 -16.16 21.93
CA ARG A 196 1.75 -14.71 21.87
C ARG A 196 0.70 -14.25 20.85
N PRO A 197 -0.58 -14.13 21.25
CA PRO A 197 -1.70 -13.91 20.34
C PRO A 197 -1.75 -12.45 19.85
N PHE A 198 -0.60 -11.83 19.61
CA PHE A 198 -0.39 -10.52 18.98
C PHE A 198 0.79 -10.61 17.99
N ARG A 199 1.43 -11.79 17.85
CA ARG A 199 2.64 -12.01 17.06
C ARG A 199 2.33 -12.88 15.86
N ILE A 200 2.93 -12.53 14.73
CA ILE A 200 3.01 -13.36 13.53
C ILE A 200 4.49 -13.58 13.21
N ASN A 201 4.87 -14.85 13.05
CA ASN A 201 6.21 -15.24 12.60
C ASN A 201 6.26 -15.15 11.07
N ALA A 202 6.29 -13.93 10.55
CA ALA A 202 5.96 -13.60 9.17
C ALA A 202 6.82 -14.32 8.12
N GLY A 203 8.11 -14.02 8.00
CA GLY A 203 8.92 -14.62 6.93
C GLY A 203 10.28 -13.99 6.77
N ALA A 204 10.95 -14.30 5.65
CA ALA A 204 12.21 -13.68 5.28
C ALA A 204 12.04 -12.20 4.91
N VAL A 205 13.07 -11.38 5.15
CA VAL A 205 13.04 -9.91 4.92
C VAL A 205 12.59 -9.48 3.52
N HIS A 206 12.82 -10.28 2.48
CA HIS A 206 12.43 -9.98 1.09
C HIS A 206 10.97 -10.36 0.76
N ALA A 207 10.25 -11.03 1.67
CA ALA A 207 8.88 -11.44 1.39
C ALA A 207 7.97 -10.21 1.34
N TYR A 208 6.93 -10.28 0.52
CA TYR A 208 5.85 -9.31 0.50
C TYR A 208 4.78 -9.67 1.53
N CYS A 209 4.08 -8.66 2.05
CA CYS A 209 2.86 -8.82 2.82
C CYS A 209 1.73 -7.95 2.24
N LEU A 210 0.48 -8.32 2.53
CA LEU A 210 -0.69 -7.49 2.21
C LEU A 210 -0.89 -6.40 3.27
N MET A 211 -0.96 -5.15 2.83
CA MET A 211 -1.25 -3.99 3.65
C MET A 211 -2.75 -3.77 3.81
N ALA A 212 -3.17 -3.02 4.83
CA ALA A 212 -4.59 -2.77 5.10
C ALA A 212 -5.32 -2.03 3.96
N ASP A 213 -4.59 -1.23 3.17
CA ASP A 213 -5.08 -0.52 1.99
C ASP A 213 -5.16 -1.40 0.72
N GLY A 214 -4.86 -2.70 0.83
CA GLY A 214 -4.86 -3.65 -0.31
C GLY A 214 -3.60 -3.61 -1.19
N SER A 215 -2.65 -2.73 -0.90
CA SER A 215 -1.31 -2.74 -1.49
C SER A 215 -0.46 -3.88 -0.90
N THR A 216 0.70 -4.16 -1.49
CA THR A 216 1.67 -5.10 -0.92
C THR A 216 3.00 -4.43 -0.67
N ARG A 217 3.66 -4.74 0.44
CA ARG A 217 4.95 -4.14 0.82
C ARG A 217 5.97 -5.20 1.24
N TYR A 218 7.25 -4.96 1.03
CA TYR A 218 8.28 -5.87 1.54
C TYR A 218 8.28 -5.86 3.07
N LEU A 219 8.52 -7.01 3.69
CA LEU A 219 8.65 -7.12 5.15
C LEU A 219 9.81 -6.27 5.69
N SER A 220 10.85 -6.02 4.88
CA SER A 220 11.98 -5.14 5.24
C SER A 220 11.63 -3.65 5.27
N GLU A 221 10.53 -3.24 4.65
CA GLU A 221 10.09 -1.84 4.55
C GLU A 221 8.99 -1.51 5.56
N LEU A 222 8.54 -2.49 6.33
CA LEU A 222 7.54 -2.25 7.38
C LEU A 222 8.15 -1.44 8.51
N GLU A 223 7.33 -0.57 9.09
CA GLU A 223 7.66 0.23 10.26
C GLU A 223 6.61 0.06 11.36
N ALA A 224 6.96 0.44 12.60
CA ALA A 224 5.96 0.53 13.65
C ALA A 224 4.96 1.65 13.32
N GLY A 225 3.67 1.39 13.48
CA GLY A 225 2.59 2.29 13.08
C GLY A 225 1.95 1.94 11.73
N ASP A 226 2.63 1.20 10.85
CA ASP A 226 2.03 0.71 9.61
C ASP A 226 0.79 -0.15 9.89
N ALA A 227 -0.23 -0.03 9.03
CA ALA A 227 -1.45 -0.84 9.09
C ALA A 227 -1.37 -2.01 8.10
N VAL A 228 -1.37 -3.23 8.61
CA VAL A 228 -1.37 -4.46 7.81
C VAL A 228 -2.74 -5.10 7.74
N ALA A 229 -3.00 -5.85 6.66
CA ALA A 229 -4.23 -6.63 6.55
C ALA A 229 -4.13 -7.91 7.37
N ILE A 230 -5.06 -8.09 8.30
CA ILE A 230 -5.28 -9.34 9.02
C ILE A 230 -6.50 -10.03 8.42
N THR A 231 -6.38 -11.33 8.16
CA THR A 231 -7.45 -12.12 7.57
C THR A 231 -7.52 -13.53 8.17
N ASP A 232 -8.62 -14.21 7.94
CA ASP A 232 -8.89 -15.59 8.35
C ASP A 232 -9.34 -16.45 7.15
N SER A 233 -9.85 -17.65 7.41
CA SER A 233 -10.32 -18.57 6.35
C SER A 233 -11.57 -18.15 5.60
N SER A 234 -12.30 -17.16 6.09
CA SER A 234 -13.42 -16.56 5.36
C SER A 234 -12.96 -15.55 4.32
N GLY A 235 -11.70 -15.09 4.39
CA GLY A 235 -11.17 -14.01 3.57
C GLY A 235 -11.57 -12.61 4.05
N ALA A 236 -12.30 -12.50 5.17
CA ALA A 236 -12.59 -11.20 5.79
C ALA A 236 -11.28 -10.49 6.16
N ILE A 237 -11.16 -9.21 5.80
CA ILE A 237 -9.99 -8.40 6.16
C ILE A 237 -10.38 -7.39 7.23
N ARG A 238 -9.48 -7.21 8.18
CA ARG A 238 -9.45 -6.05 9.08
C ARG A 238 -8.04 -5.47 9.15
N PRO A 239 -7.92 -4.14 9.34
CA PRO A 239 -6.63 -3.52 9.60
C PRO A 239 -6.12 -3.90 11.00
N ALA A 240 -4.80 -3.99 11.16
CA ALA A 240 -4.16 -3.97 12.48
C ALA A 240 -2.83 -3.20 12.40
N SER A 241 -2.55 -2.38 13.42
CA SER A 241 -1.31 -1.60 13.48
C SER A 241 -0.14 -2.44 14.01
N ILE A 242 1.02 -2.27 13.39
CA ILE A 242 2.29 -2.85 13.86
C ILE A 242 2.76 -2.08 15.09
N GLY A 243 2.97 -2.78 16.21
CA GLY A 243 3.58 -2.21 17.42
C GLY A 243 5.10 -2.37 17.43
N ARG A 244 5.62 -3.51 16.95
CA ARG A 244 7.06 -3.78 16.90
C ARG A 244 7.41 -4.80 15.81
N LEU A 245 8.53 -4.59 15.15
CA LEU A 245 9.17 -5.59 14.28
C LEU A 245 10.40 -6.18 14.96
N LYS A 246 10.54 -7.50 14.92
CA LYS A 246 11.72 -8.18 15.44
C LYS A 246 12.40 -8.94 14.31
N ILE A 247 13.63 -8.54 13.99
CA ILE A 247 14.46 -9.19 12.98
C ILE A 247 15.53 -10.04 13.67
N GLU A 248 15.61 -11.32 13.33
CA GLU A 248 16.64 -12.21 13.86
C GLU A 248 16.95 -13.36 12.89
N ARG A 249 18.17 -13.91 12.94
CA ARG A 249 18.57 -14.98 12.03
C ARG A 249 18.02 -16.34 12.45
N ARG A 250 17.39 -17.06 11.52
CA ARG A 250 16.78 -18.37 11.74
C ARG A 250 16.94 -19.29 10.53
N PRO A 251 16.92 -20.62 10.73
CA PRO A 251 16.76 -21.57 9.64
C PRO A 251 15.37 -21.45 9.01
N PHE A 252 15.32 -21.50 7.68
CA PHE A 252 14.11 -21.44 6.88
C PHE A 252 13.81 -22.77 6.19
N LEU A 253 12.53 -23.02 5.95
CA LEU A 253 12.04 -23.93 4.93
C LEU A 253 11.59 -23.09 3.72
N LEU A 254 12.06 -23.47 2.53
CA LEU A 254 11.53 -22.99 1.26
C LEU A 254 10.34 -23.87 0.90
N VAL A 255 9.15 -23.29 0.92
CA VAL A 255 7.91 -23.99 0.57
C VAL A 255 7.47 -23.50 -0.80
N ARG A 256 7.33 -24.43 -1.75
CA ARG A 256 6.78 -24.18 -3.08
C ARG A 256 5.36 -24.74 -3.16
N PHE A 257 4.49 -24.00 -3.84
CA PHE A 257 3.10 -24.39 -4.02
C PHE A 257 2.64 -24.04 -5.43
N GLU A 258 1.60 -24.73 -5.88
CA GLU A 258 0.99 -24.54 -7.19
C GLU A 258 -0.52 -24.31 -7.05
N ILE A 259 -1.03 -23.39 -7.84
CA ILE A 259 -2.46 -23.11 -7.95
C ILE A 259 -2.83 -22.71 -9.37
N ASP A 260 -3.77 -23.43 -9.98
CA ASP A 260 -4.19 -23.22 -11.37
C ASP A 260 -2.99 -23.06 -12.33
N GLU A 261 -2.01 -23.99 -12.23
CA GLU A 261 -0.76 -23.99 -13.01
C GLU A 261 0.21 -22.81 -12.73
N ARG A 262 -0.09 -21.99 -11.71
CA ARG A 262 0.79 -20.89 -11.26
C ARG A 262 1.63 -21.34 -10.07
N LEU A 263 2.93 -21.10 -10.15
CA LEU A 263 3.87 -21.40 -9.09
C LEU A 263 4.01 -20.22 -8.12
N GLY A 264 4.05 -20.54 -6.82
CA GLY A 264 4.36 -19.60 -5.75
C GLY A 264 5.38 -20.19 -4.78
N GLN A 265 6.00 -19.33 -3.97
CA GLN A 265 6.91 -19.76 -2.93
C GLN A 265 6.88 -18.83 -1.72
N VAL A 266 7.25 -19.37 -0.55
CA VAL A 266 7.47 -18.63 0.68
C VAL A 266 8.62 -19.22 1.48
N LEU A 267 9.40 -18.36 2.13
CA LEU A 267 10.42 -18.76 3.10
C LEU A 267 9.88 -18.56 4.52
N ALA A 268 9.53 -19.67 5.18
CA ALA A 268 8.97 -19.71 6.52
C ALA A 268 9.99 -20.29 7.51
N GLN A 269 10.09 -19.73 8.73
CA GLN A 269 11.03 -20.25 9.72
C GLN A 269 10.71 -21.72 10.02
N GLN A 270 11.75 -22.55 10.10
CA GLN A 270 11.61 -23.94 10.55
C GLN A 270 11.36 -24.00 12.06
N ALA A 271 10.10 -23.85 12.48
CA ALA A 271 9.65 -23.99 13.87
C ALA A 271 8.15 -24.29 13.95
N GLU A 272 7.74 -25.04 14.98
CA GLU A 272 6.34 -25.47 15.14
C GLU A 272 5.35 -24.32 15.42
N THR A 273 5.88 -23.16 15.84
CA THR A 273 5.13 -21.92 16.06
C THR A 273 4.82 -21.17 14.77
N VAL A 274 5.38 -21.58 13.63
CA VAL A 274 5.01 -21.07 12.32
C VAL A 274 3.99 -22.02 11.70
N ARG A 275 2.82 -21.48 11.39
CA ARG A 275 1.66 -22.25 10.92
C ARG A 275 1.05 -21.57 9.70
N PHE A 276 0.64 -22.38 8.74
CA PHE A 276 -0.25 -21.97 7.66
C PHE A 276 -1.68 -22.35 8.03
N ILE A 277 -2.63 -21.95 7.19
CA ILE A 277 -4.02 -22.40 7.27
C ILE A 277 -4.28 -23.36 6.10
N ASP A 278 -4.90 -24.49 6.41
CA ASP A 278 -5.43 -25.47 5.45
C ASP A 278 -6.97 -25.55 5.56
N GLU A 279 -7.58 -26.47 4.83
CA GLU A 279 -9.01 -26.76 4.88
C GLU A 279 -9.54 -27.27 6.24
N ASN A 280 -8.64 -27.74 7.12
CA ASN A 280 -8.97 -28.33 8.42
C ASN A 280 -8.61 -27.42 9.61
N GLY A 281 -7.94 -26.29 9.37
CA GLY A 281 -7.52 -25.33 10.39
C GLY A 281 -6.04 -24.96 10.26
N THR A 282 -5.30 -25.00 11.36
CA THR A 282 -3.88 -24.58 11.37
C THR A 282 -2.96 -25.77 11.09
N LEU A 283 -2.02 -25.61 10.15
CA LEU A 283 -1.01 -26.61 9.80
C LEU A 283 0.39 -26.09 10.11
N SER A 284 1.15 -26.84 10.92
CA SER A 284 2.52 -26.43 11.27
C SER A 284 3.48 -26.64 10.09
N VAL A 285 4.36 -25.66 9.83
CA VAL A 285 5.32 -25.76 8.71
C VAL A 285 6.31 -26.91 8.89
N THR A 286 6.60 -27.33 10.13
CA THR A 286 7.46 -28.47 10.41
C THR A 286 6.78 -29.83 10.19
N SER A 287 5.46 -29.84 10.04
CA SER A 287 4.65 -31.02 9.74
C SER A 287 4.18 -31.06 8.28
N LEU A 288 4.47 -30.01 7.51
CA LEU A 288 4.06 -29.83 6.13
C LEU A 288 4.71 -30.86 5.20
N GLN A 289 3.92 -31.40 4.28
CA GLN A 289 4.32 -32.40 3.28
C GLN A 289 3.87 -31.98 1.88
N ALA A 290 4.54 -32.52 0.87
CA ALA A 290 4.09 -32.35 -0.52
C ALA A 290 2.73 -33.02 -0.69
N GLY A 291 1.79 -32.31 -1.34
CA GLY A 291 0.39 -32.70 -1.46
C GLY A 291 -0.53 -32.12 -0.38
N ASP A 292 0.02 -31.52 0.69
CA ASP A 292 -0.80 -30.72 1.60
C ASP A 292 -1.35 -29.49 0.88
N ARG A 293 -2.53 -29.03 1.29
CA ARG A 293 -3.19 -27.86 0.72
C ARG A 293 -3.14 -26.69 1.69
N ILE A 294 -2.66 -25.55 1.20
CA ILE A 294 -2.51 -24.35 2.01
C ILE A 294 -3.29 -23.20 1.39
N MET A 295 -3.79 -22.33 2.25
CA MET A 295 -4.63 -21.23 1.82
C MET A 295 -3.79 -20.04 1.37
N VAL A 296 -4.08 -19.57 0.16
CA VAL A 296 -3.32 -18.54 -0.53
C VAL A 296 -4.23 -17.48 -1.11
N ARG A 297 -3.69 -16.28 -1.28
CA ARG A 297 -4.24 -15.23 -2.13
C ARG A 297 -3.38 -15.14 -3.38
N THR A 298 -4.01 -15.27 -4.54
CA THR A 298 -3.38 -14.95 -5.82
C THR A 298 -4.04 -13.76 -6.49
N THR A 299 -3.26 -12.93 -7.18
CA THR A 299 -3.80 -11.87 -8.02
C THR A 299 -3.29 -11.99 -9.45
N THR A 300 -4.21 -11.91 -10.42
CA THR A 300 -3.86 -11.76 -11.83
C THR A 300 -3.54 -10.28 -12.12
N GLY A 301 -2.25 -9.94 -12.18
CA GLY A 301 -1.77 -8.60 -12.56
C GLY A 301 -0.29 -8.39 -12.23
N MET A 302 0.40 -7.54 -12.99
CA MET A 302 1.77 -7.12 -12.68
C MET A 302 1.75 -6.31 -11.37
N ARG A 303 2.73 -6.47 -10.47
CA ARG A 303 2.90 -5.54 -9.35
C ARG A 303 4.34 -5.02 -9.31
N HIS A 304 4.56 -3.75 -9.64
CA HIS A 304 5.86 -3.10 -9.47
C HIS A 304 5.80 -2.27 -8.18
N VAL A 305 6.57 -2.66 -7.16
CA VAL A 305 6.59 -1.99 -5.85
C VAL A 305 5.17 -1.89 -5.26
N GLY A 306 4.48 -3.03 -5.17
CA GLY A 306 3.24 -3.11 -4.41
C GLY A 306 1.93 -2.71 -5.10
N ARG A 307 2.00 -2.05 -6.27
CA ARG A 307 0.83 -1.54 -7.00
C ARG A 307 0.53 -2.32 -8.27
N LYS A 308 -0.76 -2.54 -8.57
CA LYS A 308 -1.25 -3.26 -9.75
C LYS A 308 -0.91 -2.47 -11.02
N VAL A 309 -0.11 -3.06 -11.91
CA VAL A 309 0.25 -2.54 -13.24
C VAL A 309 -0.23 -3.56 -14.29
N ALA A 310 -0.65 -3.11 -15.47
CA ALA A 310 -0.99 -4.00 -16.57
C ALA A 310 0.29 -4.45 -17.31
N GLY A 311 0.62 -5.74 -17.26
CA GLY A 311 1.77 -6.35 -17.97
C GLY A 311 2.15 -7.75 -17.47
N GLU A 312 3.01 -8.46 -18.21
CA GLU A 312 3.55 -9.79 -17.84
C GLU A 312 4.88 -9.65 -17.08
N MET A 313 4.91 -10.02 -15.80
CA MET A 313 6.14 -10.09 -14.99
C MET A 313 6.37 -11.51 -14.50
N ASN A 314 7.54 -12.06 -14.82
CA ASN A 314 8.01 -13.35 -14.32
C ASN A 314 9.01 -13.13 -13.18
N GLU A 315 8.55 -13.21 -11.93
CA GLU A 315 9.43 -13.36 -10.76
C GLU A 315 9.80 -14.85 -10.64
N ARG A 316 11.10 -15.17 -10.49
CA ARG A 316 11.62 -16.55 -10.38
C ARG A 316 12.21 -16.80 -8.99
#